data_AF-A0AAV0AI86-F1
#
_entry.id   AF-A0AAV0AI86-F1
#
_cell.length_a   1.000
_cell.length_b   1.000
_cell.length_c   1.000
_cell.angle_alpha   90.00
_cell.angle_beta   90.00
_cell.angle_gamma   90.00
#
_symmetry.space_group_name_H-M   'P 1'
#
loop_
_entity.id
_entity.type
_entity.pdbx_description
1 polymer ?
#
loop_
_entity_poly.entity_id
_entity_poly.type
_entity_poly.pdbx_seq_one_letter_code
_entity_poly.pdbx_strand_id
1 'polypeptide(L)'
;YHPTASKDPVIQELASQGKAKVFTTDSILSLLMCATRSVYPWDIVIVKEGDKLFMDKQEGGPFDFLSVNENAADPPMESDKPDSLNTPSALSLEATFINQNFGLQVVKEDPDNDYQFDNPNPFYGPDKTEQCASAGLRYQKFDLSLNKDGDLTLWIRAEVNAMLREDSFITICTLNEFNSNSHGSGGAPNWRAKLNSQCGAVVATEMKNNSCKLAKWAVQSILAGADQIKMG
;
A
#
# COMPACT_ATOMS: atom_id res chain seq x y z
N TYR A 1 -8.73 -3.54 6.52
CA TYR A 1 -7.92 -4.33 7.48
C TYR A 1 -6.60 -4.68 6.83
N HIS A 2 -5.46 -4.53 7.53
CA HIS A 2 -4.14 -4.89 6.98
C HIS A 2 -3.43 -5.94 7.85
N PRO A 3 -4.00 -7.17 7.98
CA PRO A 3 -3.39 -8.22 8.77
C PRO A 3 -2.07 -8.69 8.15
N THR A 4 -1.12 -9.02 9.01
CA THR A 4 0.20 -9.54 8.61
C THR A 4 0.14 -11.00 8.13
N ALA A 5 1.17 -11.49 7.45
CA ALA A 5 1.19 -12.81 6.83
C ALA A 5 0.94 -13.95 7.83
N SER A 6 1.56 -13.92 9.01
CA SER A 6 1.36 -14.98 10.01
C SER A 6 -0.06 -15.02 10.60
N LYS A 7 -0.79 -13.89 10.57
CA LYS A 7 -2.17 -13.80 11.08
C LYS A 7 -3.22 -14.06 9.99
N ASP A 8 -2.80 -14.36 8.76
CA ASP A 8 -3.69 -14.56 7.62
C ASP A 8 -4.08 -16.04 7.49
N PRO A 9 -5.37 -16.41 7.60
CA PRO A 9 -5.79 -17.80 7.60
C PRO A 9 -5.56 -18.49 6.25
N VAL A 10 -5.63 -17.75 5.13
CA VAL A 10 -5.38 -18.31 3.78
C VAL A 10 -3.89 -18.58 3.62
N ILE A 11 -3.03 -17.67 4.07
CA ILE A 11 -1.57 -17.91 4.08
C ILE A 11 -1.23 -19.11 4.97
N GLN A 12 -1.86 -19.25 6.14
CA GLN A 12 -1.65 -20.41 7.01
C GLN A 12 -2.07 -21.72 6.34
N GLU A 13 -3.21 -21.73 5.64
CA GLU A 13 -3.62 -22.88 4.84
C GLU A 13 -2.60 -23.21 3.75
N LEU A 14 -2.18 -22.22 2.95
CA LEU A 14 -1.18 -22.39 1.90
C LEU A 14 0.17 -22.88 2.46
N ALA A 15 0.56 -22.39 3.63
CA ALA A 15 1.74 -22.83 4.35
C ALA A 15 1.60 -24.29 4.79
N SER A 16 0.43 -24.72 5.28
CA SER A 16 0.19 -26.11 5.70
C SER A 16 0.33 -27.11 4.54
N GLN A 17 0.04 -26.70 3.31
CA GLN A 17 0.19 -27.53 2.11
C GLN A 17 1.65 -27.79 1.70
N GLY A 18 2.63 -27.07 2.29
CA GLY A 18 4.06 -27.30 2.06
C GLY A 18 4.57 -26.94 0.66
N LYS A 19 3.83 -26.11 -0.09
CA LYS A 19 4.14 -25.77 -1.50
C LYS A 19 4.99 -24.51 -1.67
N ALA A 20 5.45 -23.91 -0.57
CA ALA A 20 6.28 -22.71 -0.57
C ALA A 20 7.07 -22.55 0.72
N LYS A 21 8.11 -21.71 0.64
CA LYS A 21 9.02 -21.42 1.76
C LYS A 21 8.87 -20.03 2.33
N VAL A 22 8.42 -19.06 1.53
CA VAL A 22 8.30 -17.66 1.99
C VAL A 22 6.86 -17.19 1.85
N PHE A 23 6.36 -16.48 2.85
CA PHE A 23 5.02 -15.94 2.91
C PHE A 23 5.07 -14.47 3.36
N THR A 24 4.40 -13.58 2.63
CA THR A 24 4.40 -12.14 2.92
C THR A 24 3.15 -11.44 2.38
N THR A 25 3.05 -10.13 2.61
CA THR A 25 2.06 -9.24 2.00
C THR A 25 2.74 -8.27 1.04
N ASP A 26 1.98 -7.76 0.08
CA ASP A 26 2.40 -6.71 -0.85
C ASP A 26 2.98 -5.48 -0.15
N SER A 27 2.40 -5.03 0.97
CA SER A 27 2.89 -3.89 1.75
C SER A 27 4.31 -4.09 2.28
N ILE A 28 4.64 -5.30 2.73
CA ILE A 28 5.98 -5.63 3.25
C ILE A 28 6.97 -5.78 2.10
N LEU A 29 6.60 -6.56 1.08
CA LEU A 29 7.47 -6.82 -0.06
C LEU A 29 7.75 -5.56 -0.88
N SER A 30 6.75 -4.69 -1.06
CA SER A 30 6.92 -3.43 -1.79
C SER A 30 7.90 -2.49 -1.10
N LEU A 31 7.89 -2.40 0.23
CA LEU A 31 8.88 -1.62 0.96
C LEU A 31 10.27 -2.25 0.84
N LEU A 32 10.40 -3.56 0.94
CA LEU A 32 11.68 -4.26 0.76
C LEU A 32 12.26 -4.04 -0.65
N MET A 33 11.43 -4.12 -1.69
CA MET A 33 11.82 -3.83 -3.08
C MET A 33 12.18 -2.36 -3.30
N CYS A 34 11.57 -1.44 -2.55
CA CYS A 34 11.78 0.00 -2.64
C CYS A 34 12.72 0.55 -1.56
N ALA A 35 13.45 -0.32 -0.83
CA ALA A 35 14.27 0.07 0.31
C ALA A 35 15.29 1.17 -0.01
N THR A 36 15.83 1.17 -1.23
CA THR A 36 16.80 2.17 -1.72
C THR A 36 16.23 3.59 -1.86
N ARG A 37 14.91 3.75 -1.79
CA ARG A 37 14.22 5.04 -1.85
C ARG A 37 13.73 5.51 -0.49
N SER A 38 13.72 4.65 0.52
CA SER A 38 13.23 5.00 1.84
C SER A 38 14.26 5.85 2.60
N VAL A 39 13.75 6.88 3.27
CA VAL A 39 14.52 7.78 4.15
C VAL A 39 14.09 7.54 5.60
N TYR A 40 12.79 7.35 5.84
CA TYR A 40 12.27 7.09 7.18
C TYR A 40 12.55 5.64 7.63
N PRO A 41 12.81 5.41 8.93
CA PRO A 41 13.13 4.09 9.44
C PRO A 41 11.92 3.15 9.39
N TRP A 42 12.20 1.87 9.17
CA TRP A 42 11.23 0.79 9.17
C TRP A 42 11.91 -0.52 9.57
N ASP A 43 11.13 -1.48 10.05
CA ASP A 43 11.59 -2.81 10.44
C ASP A 43 10.62 -3.91 10.00
N ILE A 44 11.15 -5.07 9.59
CA ILE A 44 10.36 -6.26 9.23
C ILE A 44 10.65 -7.34 10.26
N VAL A 45 9.60 -7.97 10.77
CA VAL A 45 9.72 -9.14 11.64
C VAL A 45 9.75 -10.39 10.76
N ILE A 46 10.83 -11.17 10.84
CA ILE A 46 10.93 -12.44 10.10
C ILE A 46 10.78 -13.59 11.09
N VAL A 47 9.70 -14.36 10.95
CA VAL A 47 9.43 -15.55 11.77
C VAL A 47 9.79 -16.79 10.97
N LYS A 48 10.68 -17.63 11.51
CA LYS A 48 11.06 -18.90 10.91
C LYS A 48 10.40 -20.07 11.64
N GLU A 49 9.61 -20.85 10.93
CA GLU A 49 8.95 -22.06 11.43
C GLU A 49 9.33 -23.27 10.56
N GLY A 50 10.25 -24.10 11.05
CA GLY A 50 10.82 -25.17 10.24
C GLY A 50 11.57 -24.62 9.03
N ASP A 51 11.13 -24.98 7.81
CA ASP A 51 11.68 -24.48 6.54
C ASP A 51 10.85 -23.32 5.94
N LYS A 52 9.92 -22.76 6.71
CA LYS A 52 9.05 -21.66 6.28
C LYS A 52 9.48 -20.35 6.92
N LEU A 53 9.38 -19.27 6.16
CA LEU A 53 9.67 -17.90 6.55
C LEU A 53 8.40 -17.07 6.35
N PHE A 54 7.93 -16.45 7.42
CA PHE A 54 6.88 -15.45 7.38
C PHE A 54 7.51 -14.08 7.57
N MET A 55 7.26 -13.17 6.64
CA MET A 55 7.67 -11.77 6.76
C MET A 55 6.47 -10.96 7.23
N ASP A 56 6.58 -10.44 8.45
CA ASP A 56 5.53 -9.72 9.17
C ASP A 56 5.91 -8.26 9.47
N LYS A 57 4.89 -7.47 9.78
CA LYS A 57 5.02 -6.08 10.24
C LYS A 57 4.48 -5.92 11.66
N GLN A 58 4.99 -4.91 12.36
CA GLN A 58 4.37 -4.45 13.60
C GLN A 58 3.04 -3.74 13.31
N GLU A 59 2.03 -4.00 14.11
CA GLU A 59 0.71 -3.39 13.98
C GLU A 59 0.74 -1.93 14.44
N GLY A 60 0.22 -1.01 13.62
CA GLY A 60 0.33 0.43 13.87
C GLY A 60 1.73 0.98 13.63
N GLY A 61 2.59 0.24 12.91
CA GLY A 61 3.92 0.68 12.50
C GLY A 61 3.95 1.45 11.18
N PRO A 62 5.15 1.79 10.67
CA PRO A 62 5.33 2.59 9.44
C PRO A 62 4.71 2.00 8.15
N PHE A 63 4.36 0.71 8.16
CA PHE A 63 3.71 0.06 7.02
C PHE A 63 2.22 0.38 6.90
N ASP A 64 1.58 0.81 7.99
CA ASP A 64 0.15 1.10 8.03
C ASP A 64 -0.18 2.55 7.65
N PHE A 65 0.84 3.40 7.51
CA PHE A 65 0.69 4.82 7.24
C PHE A 65 1.46 5.27 6.00
N LEU A 66 0.93 6.31 5.34
CA LEU A 66 1.53 6.91 4.16
C LEU A 66 2.42 8.09 4.52
N SER A 67 3.71 8.03 4.16
CA SER A 67 4.60 9.17 4.34
C SER A 67 4.21 10.34 3.43
N VAL A 68 4.53 11.56 3.87
CA VAL A 68 4.29 12.80 3.12
C VAL A 68 5.61 13.54 2.99
N ASN A 69 6.04 13.75 1.76
CA ASN A 69 7.27 14.48 1.42
C ASN A 69 8.55 13.91 2.06
N GLU A 70 8.59 12.59 2.30
CA GLU A 70 9.74 11.86 2.85
C GLU A 70 11.04 12.08 2.04
N ASN A 71 10.92 12.24 0.73
CA ASN A 71 12.04 12.39 -0.20
C ASN A 71 12.25 13.84 -0.65
N ALA A 72 11.54 14.81 -0.05
CA ALA A 72 11.80 16.21 -0.31
C ALA A 72 13.22 16.59 0.09
N ALA A 73 13.78 17.61 -0.56
CA ALA A 73 15.12 18.11 -0.21
C ALA A 73 15.19 18.63 1.24
N ASP A 74 14.06 19.12 1.73
CA ASP A 74 13.84 19.57 3.10
C ASP A 74 12.50 18.95 3.55
N PRO A 75 12.51 17.74 4.15
CA PRO A 75 11.30 17.01 4.53
C PRO A 75 10.65 17.61 5.79
N PRO A 76 9.36 17.33 6.06
CA PRO A 76 8.73 17.73 7.31
C PRO A 76 9.52 17.24 8.52
N MET A 77 9.53 18.04 9.59
CA MET A 77 10.23 17.72 10.84
C MET A 77 9.26 17.62 12.01
N GLU A 78 9.59 16.74 12.96
CA GLU A 78 8.85 16.68 14.22
C GLU A 78 8.96 18.01 14.99
N SER A 79 7.95 18.28 15.82
CA SER A 79 7.85 19.53 16.58
C SER A 79 7.48 19.23 18.02
N ASP A 80 8.20 19.87 18.95
CA ASP A 80 7.90 19.79 20.40
C ASP A 80 6.64 20.57 20.79
N LYS A 81 6.10 21.39 19.88
CA LYS A 81 4.85 22.13 20.13
C LYS A 81 3.66 21.17 20.05
N PRO A 82 2.85 21.06 21.12
CA PRO A 82 1.54 20.42 21.02
C PRO A 82 0.74 21.17 19.95
N ASP A 83 0.04 20.43 19.08
CA ASP A 83 -0.80 20.95 17.98
C ASP A 83 -0.07 21.42 16.71
N SER A 84 1.19 21.03 16.51
CA SER A 84 1.83 21.24 15.20
C SER A 84 1.21 20.33 14.13
N LEU A 85 0.44 20.93 13.22
CA LEU A 85 -0.32 20.20 12.19
C LEU A 85 0.55 19.59 11.08
N ASN A 86 1.74 20.14 10.83
CA ASN A 86 2.59 19.76 9.71
C ASN A 86 3.81 18.92 10.14
N THR A 87 3.69 18.15 11.22
CA THR A 87 4.72 17.15 11.57
C THR A 87 4.61 15.92 10.65
N PRO A 88 5.69 15.16 10.44
CA PRO A 88 5.63 13.89 9.71
C PRO A 88 4.51 12.98 10.19
N SER A 89 4.37 12.82 11.51
CA SER A 89 3.34 11.97 12.11
C SER A 89 1.92 12.46 11.83
N ALA A 90 1.65 13.76 11.96
CA ALA A 90 0.33 14.34 11.71
C ALA A 90 -0.07 14.25 10.23
N LEU A 91 0.85 14.62 9.33
CA LEU A 91 0.64 14.54 7.88
C LEU A 91 0.47 13.10 7.42
N SER A 92 1.21 12.16 8.00
CA SER A 92 1.12 10.74 7.68
C SER A 92 -0.24 10.16 8.06
N LEU A 93 -0.77 10.54 9.21
CA LEU A 93 -2.10 10.15 9.65
C LEU A 93 -3.18 10.72 8.72
N GLU A 94 -3.12 12.02 8.44
CA GLU A 94 -4.07 12.70 7.54
C GLU A 94 -4.05 12.09 6.13
N ALA A 95 -2.86 11.90 5.54
CA ALA A 95 -2.72 11.32 4.20
C ALA A 95 -3.29 9.90 4.12
N THR A 96 -3.15 9.11 5.19
CA THR A 96 -3.72 7.75 5.26
C THR A 96 -5.24 7.80 5.27
N PHE A 97 -5.84 8.70 6.04
CA PHE A 97 -7.30 8.90 6.03
C PHE A 97 -7.81 9.42 4.69
N ILE A 98 -7.11 10.37 4.07
CA ILE A 98 -7.45 10.88 2.73
C ILE A 98 -7.46 9.72 1.73
N ASN A 99 -6.42 8.88 1.74
CA ASN A 99 -6.31 7.75 0.81
C ASN A 99 -7.43 6.71 1.00
N GLN A 100 -7.77 6.39 2.25
CA GLN A 100 -8.87 5.48 2.56
C GLN A 100 -10.22 6.06 2.12
N ASN A 101 -10.51 7.32 2.49
CA ASN A 101 -11.76 7.98 2.16
C ASN A 101 -11.96 8.14 0.65
N PHE A 102 -10.92 8.57 -0.07
CA PHE A 102 -10.98 8.71 -1.51
C PHE A 102 -11.16 7.35 -2.20
N GLY A 103 -10.45 6.32 -1.74
CA GLY A 103 -10.59 4.95 -2.24
C GLY A 103 -12.02 4.42 -2.16
N LEU A 104 -12.75 4.74 -1.10
CA LEU A 104 -14.18 4.41 -0.96
C LEU A 104 -15.06 5.33 -1.80
N GLN A 105 -14.81 6.64 -1.77
CA GLN A 105 -15.66 7.64 -2.41
C GLN A 105 -15.76 7.49 -3.94
N VAL A 106 -14.70 7.01 -4.60
CA VAL A 106 -14.67 6.89 -6.06
C VAL A 106 -15.15 5.55 -6.59
N VAL A 107 -15.52 4.63 -5.69
CA VAL A 107 -16.09 3.33 -6.05
C VAL A 107 -17.61 3.41 -6.00
N LYS A 108 -18.26 2.86 -7.02
CA LYS A 108 -19.71 2.72 -7.03
C LYS A 108 -20.06 1.44 -6.24
N GLU A 109 -20.61 1.61 -5.05
CA GLU A 109 -21.15 0.50 -4.28
C GLU A 109 -22.55 0.15 -4.81
N ASP A 110 -22.65 -1.00 -5.46
CA ASP A 110 -23.88 -1.47 -6.10
C ASP A 110 -24.00 -2.98 -5.86
N PRO A 111 -24.77 -3.42 -4.84
CA PRO A 111 -24.84 -4.82 -4.44
C PRO A 111 -25.24 -5.79 -5.57
N ASP A 112 -25.94 -5.29 -6.60
CA ASP A 112 -26.36 -6.07 -7.76
C ASP A 112 -25.27 -6.20 -8.83
N ASN A 113 -24.22 -5.37 -8.78
CA ASN A 113 -23.14 -5.28 -9.76
C ASN A 113 -21.73 -5.40 -9.16
N ASP A 114 -21.61 -5.76 -7.87
CA ASP A 114 -20.33 -5.98 -7.22
C ASP A 114 -19.64 -7.24 -7.77
N TYR A 115 -18.38 -7.10 -8.16
CA TYR A 115 -17.58 -8.25 -8.61
C TYR A 115 -17.25 -9.17 -7.43
N GLN A 116 -17.74 -10.40 -7.48
CA GLN A 116 -17.45 -11.42 -6.47
C GLN A 116 -16.33 -12.35 -6.94
N PHE A 117 -15.27 -12.44 -6.14
CA PHE A 117 -14.23 -13.46 -6.33
C PHE A 117 -14.76 -14.84 -5.92
N ASP A 118 -14.06 -15.89 -6.37
CA ASP A 118 -14.41 -17.29 -6.06
C ASP A 118 -14.50 -17.59 -4.55
N ASN A 119 -13.79 -16.81 -3.73
CA ASN A 119 -13.75 -16.98 -2.27
C ASN A 119 -14.15 -15.67 -1.57
N PRO A 120 -14.87 -15.74 -0.44
CA PRO A 120 -15.22 -14.57 0.34
C PRO A 120 -13.98 -13.96 1.02
N ASN A 121 -14.12 -12.72 1.48
CA ASN A 121 -13.05 -12.06 2.23
C ASN A 121 -12.76 -12.83 3.54
N PRO A 122 -11.54 -13.36 3.74
CA PRO A 122 -11.21 -14.18 4.92
C PRO A 122 -11.14 -13.40 6.23
N PHE A 123 -11.21 -12.06 6.19
CA PHE A 123 -11.17 -11.19 7.36
C PHE A 123 -12.53 -10.59 7.72
N TYR A 124 -13.55 -10.88 6.92
CA TYR A 124 -14.89 -10.33 7.10
C TYR A 124 -15.89 -11.47 7.31
N GLY A 125 -16.38 -11.59 8.55
CA GLY A 125 -17.32 -12.64 8.96
C GLY A 125 -18.75 -12.11 9.13
N PRO A 126 -19.72 -13.04 9.28
CA PRO A 126 -21.13 -12.69 9.51
C PRO A 126 -21.39 -11.97 10.84
N ASP A 127 -20.40 -11.93 11.74
CA ASP A 127 -20.41 -11.21 13.02
C ASP A 127 -20.14 -9.71 12.87
N LYS A 128 -19.72 -9.24 11.68
CA LYS A 128 -19.42 -7.84 11.42
C LYS A 128 -20.67 -7.07 11.01
N THR A 129 -20.94 -5.96 11.70
CA THR A 129 -22.07 -5.07 11.43
C THR A 129 -21.74 -3.94 10.46
N GLU A 130 -20.46 -3.63 10.28
CA GLU A 130 -19.97 -2.57 9.40
C GLU A 130 -19.76 -3.11 7.99
N GLN A 131 -20.17 -2.37 6.96
CA GLN A 131 -19.96 -2.78 5.57
C GLN A 131 -18.46 -2.94 5.26
N CYS A 132 -18.10 -4.04 4.61
CA CYS A 132 -16.73 -4.27 4.17
C CYS A 132 -16.35 -3.26 3.07
N ALA A 133 -15.20 -2.61 3.22
CA ALA A 133 -14.63 -1.77 2.16
C ALA A 133 -14.41 -2.59 0.87
N SER A 134 -14.58 -1.94 -0.29
CA SER A 134 -14.26 -2.55 -1.57
C SER A 134 -12.77 -2.92 -1.64
N ALA A 135 -12.49 -4.22 -1.65
CA ALA A 135 -11.13 -4.76 -1.73
C ALA A 135 -11.16 -6.21 -2.26
N GLY A 136 -10.41 -6.46 -3.33
CA GLY A 136 -10.14 -7.80 -3.85
C GLY A 136 -8.79 -8.31 -3.38
N LEU A 137 -8.75 -9.43 -2.67
CA LEU A 137 -7.51 -10.05 -2.19
C LEU A 137 -7.05 -11.15 -3.12
N ARG A 138 -5.82 -11.02 -3.62
CA ARG A 138 -5.21 -11.96 -4.57
C ARG A 138 -3.97 -12.58 -3.95
N TYR A 139 -3.97 -13.90 -3.84
CA TYR A 139 -2.83 -14.68 -3.38
C TYR A 139 -2.06 -15.19 -4.60
N GLN A 140 -0.81 -14.77 -4.74
CA GLN A 140 0.00 -15.06 -5.92
C GLN A 140 1.28 -15.78 -5.54
N LYS A 141 1.62 -16.78 -6.36
CA LYS A 141 2.80 -17.63 -6.20
C LYS A 141 3.88 -17.18 -7.18
N PHE A 142 5.09 -16.98 -6.67
CA PHE A 142 6.27 -16.65 -7.47
C PHE A 142 7.36 -17.69 -7.21
N ASP A 143 7.99 -18.15 -8.29
CA ASP A 143 9.19 -18.97 -8.23
C ASP A 143 10.42 -18.06 -8.32
N LEU A 144 11.21 -18.03 -7.25
CA LEU A 144 12.44 -17.23 -7.12
C LEU A 144 13.70 -18.10 -7.20
N SER A 145 13.56 -19.36 -7.65
CA SER A 145 14.68 -20.30 -7.75
C SER A 145 15.67 -19.83 -8.81
N LEU A 146 16.93 -19.63 -8.41
CA LEU A 146 18.00 -19.15 -9.31
C LEU A 146 18.49 -20.23 -10.29
N ASN A 147 18.26 -21.49 -9.94
CA ASN A 147 18.75 -22.67 -10.62
C ASN A 147 17.77 -23.84 -10.37
N LYS A 148 17.85 -24.87 -11.20
CA LYS A 148 16.94 -26.03 -11.16
C LYS A 148 16.98 -26.83 -9.85
N ASP A 149 18.05 -26.67 -9.07
CA ASP A 149 18.23 -27.32 -7.77
C ASP A 149 17.78 -26.42 -6.60
N GLY A 150 17.51 -25.14 -6.87
CA GLY A 150 16.93 -24.23 -5.91
C GLY A 150 15.43 -24.47 -5.79
N ASP A 151 14.93 -24.46 -4.56
CA ASP A 151 13.50 -24.42 -4.27
C ASP A 151 13.25 -23.22 -3.37
N LEU A 152 12.98 -22.08 -4.00
CA LEU A 152 12.57 -20.85 -3.32
C LEU A 152 11.28 -20.36 -3.94
N THR A 153 10.17 -20.81 -3.39
CA THR A 153 8.84 -20.32 -3.75
C THR A 153 8.33 -19.33 -2.71
N LEU A 154 7.78 -18.22 -3.20
CA LEU A 154 7.17 -17.14 -2.43
C LEU A 154 5.65 -17.06 -2.68
N TRP A 155 4.86 -16.93 -1.63
CA TRP A 155 3.47 -16.48 -1.70
C TRP A 155 3.31 -15.06 -1.18
N ILE A 156 2.52 -14.27 -1.90
CA ILE A 156 2.20 -12.88 -1.57
C ILE A 156 0.69 -12.74 -1.57
N ARG A 157 0.14 -12.15 -0.49
CA ARG A 157 -1.20 -11.54 -0.56
C ARG A 157 -1.07 -10.11 -1.06
N ALA A 158 -1.76 -9.79 -2.14
CA ALA A 158 -1.85 -8.45 -2.72
C ALA A 158 -3.31 -8.00 -2.85
N GLU A 159 -3.53 -6.70 -2.96
CA GLU A 159 -4.87 -6.09 -3.01
C GLU A 159 -5.14 -5.31 -4.31
N VAL A 160 -6.35 -5.46 -4.84
CA VAL A 160 -6.93 -4.57 -5.86
C VAL A 160 -8.12 -3.83 -5.26
N ASN A 161 -8.33 -2.57 -5.63
CA ASN A 161 -9.35 -1.73 -4.99
C ASN A 161 -10.69 -1.75 -5.72
N ALA A 162 -10.67 -1.87 -7.06
CA ALA A 162 -11.89 -1.79 -7.86
C ALA A 162 -11.71 -2.45 -9.24
N MET A 163 -12.79 -2.48 -10.00
CA MET A 163 -12.84 -2.94 -11.40
C MET A 163 -13.48 -1.86 -12.29
N LEU A 164 -12.92 -1.59 -13.47
CA LEU A 164 -13.47 -0.59 -14.41
C LEU A 164 -14.39 -1.20 -15.47
N ARG A 165 -14.02 -2.37 -15.96
CA ARG A 165 -14.69 -3.20 -16.97
C ARG A 165 -14.46 -4.64 -16.57
N GLU A 166 -15.24 -5.58 -17.10
CA GLU A 166 -15.04 -7.01 -16.83
C GLU A 166 -13.55 -7.39 -16.89
N ASP A 167 -13.07 -7.99 -15.80
CA ASP A 167 -11.70 -8.43 -15.56
C ASP A 167 -10.60 -7.36 -15.60
N SER A 168 -10.95 -6.07 -15.63
CA SER A 168 -9.96 -4.99 -15.54
C SER A 168 -9.86 -4.42 -14.14
N PHE A 169 -8.92 -4.95 -13.36
CA PHE A 169 -8.68 -4.57 -11.98
C PHE A 169 -7.78 -3.34 -11.86
N ILE A 170 -8.08 -2.50 -10.88
CA ILE A 170 -7.32 -1.27 -10.65
C ILE A 170 -6.88 -1.13 -9.20
N THR A 171 -5.76 -0.44 -9.02
CA THR A 171 -5.32 0.09 -7.73
C THR A 171 -5.67 1.57 -7.68
N ILE A 172 -6.27 2.02 -6.58
CA ILE A 172 -6.61 3.42 -6.33
C ILE A 172 -5.64 3.97 -5.29
N CYS A 173 -4.97 5.07 -5.61
CA CYS A 173 -4.05 5.76 -4.72
C CYS A 173 -4.37 7.25 -4.72
N THR A 174 -4.01 7.96 -3.66
CA THR A 174 -4.35 9.38 -3.53
C THR A 174 -3.14 10.19 -3.14
N LEU A 175 -2.78 11.18 -3.96
CA LEU A 175 -1.81 12.19 -3.57
C LEU A 175 -2.51 13.29 -2.77
N ASN A 176 -1.79 13.95 -1.87
CA ASN A 176 -2.34 15.00 -1.02
C ASN A 176 -1.44 16.25 -1.03
N GLU A 177 -2.05 17.42 -1.19
CA GLU A 177 -1.42 18.73 -1.02
C GLU A 177 -1.75 19.27 0.38
N PHE A 178 -0.73 19.54 1.20
CA PHE A 178 -0.87 20.37 2.40
C PHE A 178 -0.38 21.80 2.11
N ASN A 179 -0.22 22.65 3.13
CA ASN A 179 0.18 24.05 2.93
C ASN A 179 1.46 24.18 2.07
N SER A 180 1.31 24.63 0.82
CA SER A 180 2.41 24.73 -0.15
C SER A 180 3.50 25.72 0.24
N ASN A 181 3.25 26.57 1.26
CA ASN A 181 4.19 27.54 1.79
C ASN A 181 4.81 27.14 3.13
N SER A 182 4.40 26.01 3.73
CA SER A 182 5.01 25.56 4.98
C SER A 182 6.35 24.87 4.71
N HIS A 183 7.18 24.83 5.75
CA HIS A 183 8.35 23.97 5.77
C HIS A 183 7.94 22.50 5.54
N GLY A 184 8.79 21.72 4.86
CA GLY A 184 8.47 20.36 4.47
C GLY A 184 7.60 20.22 3.21
N SER A 185 7.05 21.32 2.65
CA SER A 185 6.12 21.27 1.49
C SER A 185 6.76 20.81 0.18
N GLY A 186 8.10 20.71 0.13
CA GLY A 186 8.82 20.17 -1.02
C GLY A 186 8.74 21.02 -2.29
N GLY A 187 8.23 22.25 -2.21
CA GLY A 187 8.21 23.21 -3.30
C GLY A 187 7.29 22.85 -4.47
N ALA A 188 6.25 22.04 -4.22
CA ALA A 188 5.24 21.75 -5.24
C ALA A 188 4.51 23.04 -5.68
N PRO A 189 4.29 23.24 -6.99
CA PRO A 189 3.46 24.35 -7.46
C PRO A 189 2.04 24.21 -6.91
N ASN A 190 1.42 25.30 -6.47
CA ASN A 190 0.05 25.27 -5.93
C ASN A 190 -0.91 24.54 -6.87
N TRP A 191 -1.48 23.44 -6.41
CA TRP A 191 -2.24 22.50 -7.22
C TRP A 191 -3.48 23.15 -7.84
N ARG A 192 -4.20 23.97 -7.06
CA ARG A 192 -5.40 24.69 -7.54
C ARG A 192 -5.11 25.59 -8.74
N ALA A 193 -3.93 26.20 -8.79
CA ALA A 193 -3.52 27.05 -9.90
C ALA A 193 -2.89 26.27 -11.07
N LYS A 194 -2.24 25.14 -10.79
CA LYS A 194 -1.29 24.50 -11.73
C LYS A 194 -1.69 23.12 -12.24
N LEU A 195 -2.63 22.41 -11.63
CA LEU A 195 -3.07 21.10 -12.13
C LEU A 195 -3.56 21.15 -13.58
N ASN A 196 -4.43 22.11 -13.92
CA ASN A 196 -5.00 22.20 -15.27
C ASN A 196 -3.99 22.66 -16.34
N SER A 197 -3.08 23.59 -15.99
CA SER A 197 -2.16 24.20 -16.95
C SER A 197 -0.79 23.53 -17.01
N GLN A 198 -0.36 22.89 -15.92
CA GLN A 198 0.99 22.39 -15.68
C GLN A 198 0.97 21.07 -14.89
N CYS A 199 0.02 20.17 -15.17
CA CYS A 199 -0.10 18.86 -14.51
C CYS A 199 1.24 18.10 -14.42
N GLY A 200 2.01 18.06 -15.52
CA GLY A 200 3.30 17.37 -15.54
C GLY A 200 4.32 17.94 -14.54
N ALA A 201 4.29 19.26 -14.26
CA ALA A 201 5.17 19.87 -13.27
C ALA A 201 4.76 19.51 -11.84
N VAL A 202 3.46 19.44 -11.57
CA VAL A 202 2.92 18.98 -10.28
C VAL A 202 3.32 17.53 -10.05
N VAL A 203 3.01 16.64 -11.00
CA VAL A 203 3.33 15.20 -10.91
C VAL A 203 4.83 14.97 -10.77
N ALA A 204 5.67 15.66 -11.54
CA ALA A 204 7.13 15.52 -11.43
C ALA A 204 7.66 15.93 -10.05
N THR A 205 7.07 16.96 -9.44
CA THR A 205 7.45 17.39 -8.09
C THR A 205 7.01 16.38 -7.04
N GLU A 206 5.80 15.84 -7.17
CA GLU A 206 5.31 14.77 -6.29
C GLU A 206 6.14 13.48 -6.44
N MET A 207 6.53 13.10 -7.65
CA MET A 207 7.43 11.97 -7.88
C MET A 207 8.79 12.13 -7.20
N LYS A 208 9.30 13.36 -7.11
CA LYS A 208 10.54 13.67 -6.40
C LYS A 208 10.34 13.60 -4.88
N ASN A 209 9.31 14.28 -4.36
CA ASN A 209 9.10 14.45 -2.93
C ASN A 209 8.53 13.20 -2.25
N ASN A 210 7.78 12.38 -2.98
CA ASN A 210 7.08 11.18 -2.50
C ASN A 210 7.58 9.91 -3.22
N SER A 211 8.86 9.86 -3.60
CA SER A 211 9.43 8.78 -4.42
C SER A 211 9.25 7.39 -3.83
N CYS A 212 9.46 7.21 -2.52
CA CYS A 212 9.27 5.94 -1.82
C CYS A 212 7.79 5.51 -1.85
N LYS A 213 6.87 6.42 -1.46
CA LYS A 213 5.42 6.17 -1.47
C LYS A 213 4.91 5.75 -2.85
N LEU A 214 5.25 6.52 -3.89
CA LEU A 214 4.83 6.26 -5.27
C LEU A 214 5.43 4.95 -5.82
N ALA A 215 6.69 4.66 -5.49
CA ALA A 215 7.32 3.40 -5.89
C ALA A 215 6.65 2.19 -5.22
N LYS A 216 6.31 2.28 -3.92
CA LYS A 216 5.57 1.22 -3.22
C LYS A 216 4.21 0.96 -3.86
N TRP A 217 3.43 2.00 -4.18
CA TRP A 217 2.15 1.84 -4.87
C TRP A 217 2.29 1.18 -6.24
N ALA A 218 3.31 1.57 -7.00
CA ALA A 218 3.59 0.94 -8.29
C ALA A 218 3.91 -0.56 -8.14
N VAL A 219 4.77 -0.90 -7.17
CA VAL A 219 5.11 -2.31 -6.88
C VAL A 219 3.89 -3.08 -6.37
N GLN A 220 3.09 -2.52 -5.48
CA GLN A 220 1.85 -3.16 -5.00
C GLN A 220 0.87 -3.44 -6.13
N SER A 221 0.69 -2.48 -7.04
CA SER A 221 -0.19 -2.63 -8.20
C SER A 221 0.30 -3.75 -9.15
N ILE A 222 1.61 -3.81 -9.40
CA ILE A 222 2.23 -4.89 -10.18
C ILE A 222 2.07 -6.25 -9.47
N LEU A 223 2.36 -6.30 -8.18
CA LEU A 223 2.23 -7.51 -7.37
C LEU A 223 0.78 -7.98 -7.28
N ALA A 224 -0.21 -7.09 -7.36
CA ALA A 224 -1.63 -7.41 -7.37
C ALA A 224 -2.13 -7.85 -8.76
N GLY A 225 -1.35 -7.65 -9.82
CA GLY A 225 -1.78 -7.88 -11.20
C GLY A 225 -2.93 -6.96 -11.59
N ALA A 226 -2.87 -5.69 -11.16
CA ALA A 226 -3.80 -4.65 -11.60
C ALA A 226 -3.36 -4.08 -12.96
N ASP A 227 -4.32 -3.73 -13.82
CA ASP A 227 -4.05 -3.18 -15.15
C ASP A 227 -3.69 -1.70 -15.10
N GLN A 228 -4.26 -0.98 -14.13
CA GLN A 228 -4.09 0.47 -14.01
C GLN A 228 -4.00 0.91 -12.56
N ILE A 229 -3.21 1.95 -12.35
CA ILE A 229 -3.27 2.78 -11.14
C ILE A 229 -4.11 4.01 -11.47
N LYS A 230 -5.13 4.27 -10.65
CA LYS A 230 -5.85 5.54 -10.64
C LYS A 230 -5.34 6.38 -9.49
N MET A 231 -4.84 7.58 -9.80
CA MET A 231 -4.38 8.54 -8.80
C MET A 231 -5.40 9.67 -8.67
N GLY A 232 -5.85 9.88 -7.43
CA GLY A 232 -6.56 11.09 -6.99
C GLY A 232 -5.62 12.23 -6.68
#